data_AF-K2D9H9-F1
#
_entry.id   AF-K2D9H9-F1
#
_cell.length_a   1.000
_cell.length_b   1.000
_cell.length_c   1.000
_cell.angle_alpha   90.00
_cell.angle_beta   90.00
_cell.angle_gamma   90.00
#
_symmetry.space_group_name_H-M   'P 1'
#
loop_
_entity.id
_entity.type
_entity.pdbx_description
1 polymer ?
#
loop_
_entity_poly.entity_id
_entity_poly.type
_entity_poly.pdbx_seq_one_letter_code
_entity_poly.pdbx_strand_id
1 'polypeptide(L)' 'MPYFLSYRNAKDAVDHVIKLLAAEKYRTDYLNVEVLKSRKGFFIDVSCETDPQITVRFRHLLREYVRTMRKYISV' A
#
# COMPACT_ATOMS: atom_id res chain seq x y z
N MET A 1 -2.87 6.12 10.96
CA MET A 1 -4.12 5.33 10.96
C MET A 1 -4.04 4.30 9.86
N PRO A 2 -4.24 3.01 10.15
CA PRO A 2 -4.34 1.98 9.11
C PRO A 2 -5.63 2.19 8.28
N TYR A 3 -5.51 2.09 6.96
CA TYR A 3 -6.66 2.11 6.05
C TYR A 3 -7.24 0.71 5.96
N PHE A 4 -8.53 0.58 6.23
CA PHE A 4 -9.26 -0.68 6.08
C PHE A 4 -9.95 -0.71 4.73
N LEU A 5 -9.69 -1.76 3.97
CA LEU A 5 -10.13 -1.97 2.60
C LEU A 5 -10.72 -3.38 2.47
N SER A 6 -11.55 -3.61 1.46
CA SER A 6 -11.81 -4.98 1.00
C SER A 6 -10.52 -5.64 0.51
N TYR A 7 -10.43 -6.98 0.55
CA TYR A 7 -9.23 -7.71 0.11
C TYR A 7 -8.82 -7.35 -1.32
N ARG A 8 -9.79 -7.22 -2.23
CA ARG A 8 -9.55 -6.86 -3.63
C ARG A 8 -8.98 -5.45 -3.75
N ASN A 9 -9.60 -4.48 -3.07
CA ASN A 9 -9.12 -3.10 -3.06
C ASN A 9 -7.73 -2.96 -2.44
N ALA A 10 -7.42 -3.74 -1.41
CA ALA A 10 -6.09 -3.79 -0.82
C ALA A 10 -5.05 -4.32 -1.83
N LYS A 11 -5.36 -5.41 -2.53
CA LYS A 11 -4.47 -5.97 -3.54
C LYS A 11 -4.24 -5.01 -4.71
N ASP A 12 -5.33 -4.42 -5.22
CA ASP A 12 -5.26 -3.44 -6.33
C ASP A 12 -4.45 -2.20 -5.92
N ALA A 13 -4.62 -1.73 -4.67
CA ALA A 13 -3.83 -0.62 -4.14
C ALA A 13 -2.34 -0.94 -4.02
N VAL A 14 -1.99 -2.14 -3.54
CA VAL A 14 -0.59 -2.60 -3.46
C VAL A 14 0.04 -2.63 -4.85
N ASP A 15 -0.61 -3.29 -5.82
CA ASP A 15 -0.10 -3.39 -7.19
C ASP A 15 0.08 -2.01 -7.83
N HIS A 16 -0.84 -1.08 -7.60
CA HIS A 16 -0.74 0.28 -8.11
C HIS A 16 0.44 1.04 -7.49
N VAL A 17 0.61 0.96 -6.17
CA VAL A 17 1.69 1.66 -5.47
C VAL A 17 3.06 1.09 -5.85
N ILE A 18 3.19 -0.24 -5.99
CA ILE A 18 4.43 -0.88 -6.45
C ILE A 18 4.80 -0.39 -7.85
N LYS A 19 3.83 -0.30 -8.77
CA LYS A 19 4.07 0.23 -10.13
C LYS A 19 4.56 1.68 -10.09
N LEU A 20 4.00 2.51 -9.22
CA LEU A 20 4.44 3.91 -9.04
C LEU A 20 5.87 3.98 -8.48
N LEU A 21 6.20 3.16 -7.49
CA LEU A 21 7.56 3.09 -6.94
C LEU A 21 8.58 2.65 -8.00
N ALA A 22 8.23 1.65 -8.81
CA ALA A 22 9.07 1.21 -9.92
C ALA A 22 9.27 2.32 -10.97
N ALA A 23 8.22 3.10 -11.27
CA ALA A 23 8.31 4.25 -12.18
C ALA A 23 9.20 5.38 -11.60
N GLU A 24 9.20 5.55 -10.28
CA GLU A 24 10.08 6.47 -9.55
C GLU A 24 11.53 5.93 -9.40
N LYS A 25 11.85 4.77 -10.00
CA LYS A 25 13.15 4.10 -9.96
C LYS A 25 13.58 3.60 -8.56
N TYR A 26 12.62 3.40 -7.64
CA TYR A 26 12.91 2.71 -6.38
C TYR A 26 13.10 1.21 -6.63
N ARG A 27 14.06 0.59 -5.92
CA ARG A 27 14.21 -0.86 -5.90
C ARG A 27 13.19 -1.47 -4.93
N THR A 28 12.24 -2.22 -5.45
CA THR A 28 11.18 -2.87 -4.65
C THR A 28 11.54 -4.27 -4.18
N ASP A 29 12.72 -4.79 -4.53
CA ASP A 29 13.12 -6.18 -4.26
C ASP A 29 13.19 -6.52 -2.76
N TYR A 30 13.41 -5.51 -1.92
CA TYR A 30 13.51 -5.64 -0.46
C TYR A 30 12.24 -5.15 0.27
N LEU A 31 11.19 -4.83 -0.49
CA LEU A 31 9.93 -4.34 0.05
C LEU A 31 9.03 -5.52 0.41
N ASN A 32 8.84 -5.76 1.70
CA ASN A 32 7.87 -6.72 2.20
C ASN A 32 6.52 -6.01 2.37
N VAL A 33 5.54 -6.40 1.55
CA VAL A 33 4.16 -5.88 1.60
C VAL A 33 3.22 -7.01 1.96
N GLU A 34 2.52 -6.87 3.07
CA GLU A 34 1.57 -7.86 3.57
C GLU A 34 0.16 -7.28 3.63
N VAL A 35 -0.84 -8.05 3.20
CA VAL A 35 -2.25 -7.69 3.36
C VAL A 35 -2.83 -8.50 4.52
N LEU A 36 -2.97 -7.84 5.66
CA LEU A 36 -3.40 -8.45 6.90
C LEU A 36 -4.90 -8.27 7.13
N LYS A 37 -5.58 -9.34 7.56
CA LYS A 37 -7.01 -9.31 7.89
C LYS A 37 -7.22 -8.85 9.33
N SER A 38 -8.12 -7.89 9.53
CA SER A 38 -8.59 -7.44 10.83
C SER A 38 -10.11 -7.58 10.93
N ARG A 39 -10.67 -7.35 12.12
CA ARG A 39 -12.13 -7.37 12.36
C ARG A 39 -12.89 -6.31 11.55
N LYS A 40 -12.20 -5.25 11.11
CA LYS A 40 -12.76 -4.10 10.38
C LYS A 40 -12.55 -4.17 8.86
N GLY A 41 -11.89 -5.20 8.36
CA GLY A 41 -11.48 -5.31 6.94
C GLY A 41 -10.01 -5.72 6.80
N PHE A 42 -9.42 -5.46 5.64
CA PHE A 42 -8.01 -5.75 5.36
C PHE A 42 -7.20 -4.46 5.42
N PHE A 43 -5.98 -4.52 5.96
CA PHE A 43 -5.04 -3.41 5.93
C PHE A 43 -3.72 -3.87 5.32
N ILE A 44 -2.97 -2.92 4.78
CA ILE A 44 -1.69 -3.18 4.14
C ILE A 44 -0.61 -2.80 5.14
N ASP A 45 0.24 -3.75 5.49
CA ASP A 45 1.49 -3.50 6.21
C ASP A 45 2.67 -3.52 5.24
N VAL A 46 3.64 -2.66 5.51
CA VAL A 46 4.83 -2.52 4.67
C VAL A 46 6.06 -2.35 5.54
N SER A 47 7.06 -3.17 5.26
CA SER A 47 8.38 -3.14 5.89
C SER A 47 9.46 -3.30 4.83
N CYS A 48 10.63 -2.70 5.10
CA CYS A 48 11.82 -2.82 4.27
C CYS A 48 13.00 -2.74 5.24
N GLU A 49 13.86 -3.76 5.23
CA GLU A 49 15.01 -3.82 6.13
C GLU A 49 16.15 -2.91 5.66
N THR A 50 16.31 -2.77 4.34
CA THR A 50 17.46 -2.10 3.73
C THR A 50 17.27 -0.61 3.51
N ASP A 51 16.03 -0.15 3.32
CA ASP A 51 15.72 1.25 3.04
C ASP A 51 14.43 1.67 3.74
N PRO A 52 14.49 2.42 4.86
CA PRO A 52 13.29 2.91 5.51
C PRO A 52 12.57 3.99 4.68
N GLN A 53 13.24 4.70 3.76
CA GLN A 53 12.63 5.76 2.96
C GLN A 53 11.59 5.21 1.98
N ILE A 54 11.82 4.03 1.41
CA ILE A 54 10.85 3.39 0.51
C ILE A 54 9.54 3.07 1.25
N THR A 55 9.59 2.68 2.52
CA THR A 55 8.38 2.40 3.32
C THR A 55 7.57 3.68 3.56
N VAL A 56 8.26 4.80 3.80
CA VAL A 56 7.62 6.12 3.95
C VAL A 56 6.98 6.53 2.62
N ARG A 57 7.70 6.36 1.51
CA ARG A 57 7.18 6.67 0.17
C ARG A 57 5.98 5.81 -0.19
N PHE A 58 6.04 4.51 0.07
CA PHE A 58 4.92 3.58 -0.11
C PHE A 58 3.69 4.03 0.67
N ARG A 59 3.85 4.34 1.97
CA ARG A 59 2.74 4.82 2.82
C ARG A 59 2.14 6.12 2.31
N HIS A 60 2.97 7.03 1.80
CA HIS A 60 2.52 8.27 1.18
C HIS A 60 1.68 8.00 -0.09
N LEU A 61 2.20 7.20 -1.01
CA LEU A 61 1.50 6.83 -2.25
C LEU A 61 0.19 6.08 -1.98
N LEU A 62 0.19 5.16 -1.01
CA LEU A 62 -1.00 4.43 -0.59
C LEU A 62 -2.07 5.40 -0.04
N ARG A 63 -1.66 6.38 0.78
CA ARG A 63 -2.57 7.41 1.30
C ARG A 63 -3.20 8.24 0.18
N GLU A 64 -2.40 8.65 -0.79
CA GLU A 64 -2.88 9.40 -1.96
C GLU A 64 -3.82 8.56 -2.84
N TYR A 65 -3.51 7.27 -3.04
CA TYR A 65 -4.38 6.33 -3.75
C TYR A 65 -5.72 6.18 -3.04
N VAL A 66 -5.72 5.90 -1.73
CA VAL A 66 -6.95 5.74 -0.95
C VAL A 66 -7.76 7.04 -0.94
N ARG A 67 -7.11 8.20 -0.85
CA ARG A 67 -7.78 9.50 -0.90
C ARG A 67 -8.45 9.75 -2.25
N THR A 68 -7.77 9.43 -3.34
CA THR A 68 -8.27 9.59 -4.71
C THR A 68 -9.41 8.62 -5.00
N MET A 69 -9.23 7.36 -4.60
CA MET A 69 -10.17 6.27 -4.86
C MET A 69 -11.23 6.14 -3.77
N ARG A 70 -11.31 7.05 -2.79
CA ARG A 70 -12.25 7.00 -1.66
C ARG A 70 -13.71 6.84 -2.09
N LYS A 71 -14.08 7.35 -3.27
CA LYS A 71 -15.43 7.21 -3.85
C LYS A 71 -15.70 5.84 -4.49
N TYR A 72 -14.65 5.07 -4.80
CA TYR A 72 -14.70 3.78 -5.50
C TYR A 72 -14.29 2.60 -4.62
N ILE A 73 -13.59 2.87 -3.52
CA ILE A 73 -13.19 1.86 -2.55
C ILE A 73 -14.37 1.53 -1.64
N SER A 74 -14.86 0.30 -1.75
CA SER A 74 -15.69 -0.33 -0.74
C SER A 74 -14.83 -0.91 0.40
N VAL A 75 -15.26 -0.69 1.64
CA VAL A 75 -14.68 -1.28 2.86
C VAL A 75 -15.27 -2.65 3.09
#